data_AF-A0A829Q1J9-F1
#
_entry.id   AF-A0A829Q1J9-F1
#
_cell.length_a   1.000
_cell.length_b   1.000
_cell.length_c   1.000
_cell.angle_alpha   90.00
_cell.angle_beta   90.00
_cell.angle_gamma   90.00
#
_symmetry.space_group_name_H-M   'P 1'
#
loop_
_entity.id
_entity.type
_entity.pdbx_description
1 polymer ?
#
loop_
_entity_poly.entity_id
_entity_poly.type
_entity_poly.pdbx_seq_one_letter_code
_entity_poly.pdbx_strand_id
1 'polypeptide(L)'
;MLSDAAVASGTRERIQTAARDLFAERGLRNTSLQDIASRLKITKPALYYHFSSRDELVRSIVQPMVDDLQTFLATNNAGDRRQLLEDYFDVLWTHRVVLGIIVRDLAALGQLELGEWMMGWRRSLIVLLAGGKPSATQ
;
A
#
# COMPACT_ATOMS: atom_id res chain seq x y z
N MET A 1 2.95 32.62 3.31
CA MET A 1 4.07 31.70 3.64
C MET A 1 3.47 30.35 3.97
N LEU A 2 3.67 29.34 3.12
CA LEU A 2 3.35 27.95 3.45
C LEU A 2 4.40 27.46 4.45
N SER A 3 4.01 26.76 5.52
CA SER A 3 4.93 26.28 6.55
C SER A 3 5.88 25.23 6.00
N ASP A 4 7.08 25.09 6.59
CA ASP A 4 8.05 24.04 6.22
C ASP A 4 7.45 22.63 6.25
N ALA A 5 6.45 22.39 7.11
CA ALA A 5 5.70 21.14 7.18
C ALA A 5 4.84 20.88 5.92
N ALA A 6 4.24 21.92 5.32
CA ALA A 6 3.44 21.79 4.10
C ALA A 6 4.30 21.52 2.86
N VAL A 7 5.49 22.13 2.79
CA VAL A 7 6.48 21.88 1.73
C VAL A 7 7.13 20.49 1.89
N ALA A 8 7.37 20.07 3.14
CA ALA A 8 7.85 18.74 3.46
C ALA A 8 6.84 17.64 3.15
N SER A 9 5.54 17.86 3.40
CA SER A 9 4.45 16.98 2.96
C SER A 9 4.53 16.80 1.44
N GLY A 10 4.45 17.90 0.68
CA GLY A 10 4.44 17.85 -0.79
C GLY A 10 5.63 17.11 -1.41
N THR A 11 6.80 17.14 -0.77
CA THR A 11 7.97 16.38 -1.23
C THR A 11 7.86 14.89 -0.92
N ARG A 12 7.33 14.53 0.26
CA ARG A 12 7.07 13.14 0.64
C ARG A 12 6.10 12.47 -0.34
N GLU A 13 4.97 13.11 -0.68
CA GLU A 13 4.00 12.53 -1.62
C GLU A 13 4.55 12.42 -3.04
N ARG A 14 5.39 13.37 -3.48
CA ARG A 14 6.11 13.28 -4.77
C ARG A 14 7.08 12.10 -4.80
N ILE A 15 7.79 11.84 -3.69
CA ILE A 15 8.66 10.66 -3.56
C ILE A 15 7.85 9.37 -3.65
N GLN A 16 6.74 9.27 -2.91
CA GLN A 16 5.86 8.10 -2.96
C GLN A 16 5.30 7.85 -4.36
N THR A 17 4.86 8.91 -5.04
CA THR A 17 4.33 8.82 -6.41
C THR A 17 5.39 8.30 -7.38
N ALA A 18 6.58 8.92 -7.42
CA ALA A 18 7.64 8.49 -8.31
C ALA A 18 8.14 7.07 -7.99
N ALA A 19 8.21 6.70 -6.72
CA ALA A 19 8.58 5.36 -6.30
C ALA A 19 7.54 4.32 -6.72
N ARG A 20 6.24 4.57 -6.49
CA ARG A 20 5.15 3.70 -6.93
C ARG A 20 5.20 3.47 -8.44
N ASP A 21 5.38 4.54 -9.22
CA ASP A 21 5.42 4.43 -10.68
C ASP A 21 6.63 3.58 -11.14
N LEU A 22 7.82 3.81 -10.57
CA LEU A 22 9.00 2.99 -10.87
C LEU A 22 8.84 1.53 -10.43
N PHE A 23 8.21 1.28 -9.27
CA PHE A 23 7.91 -0.07 -8.80
C PHE A 23 6.91 -0.77 -9.74
N ALA A 24 5.90 -0.07 -10.24
CA ALA A 24 4.95 -0.64 -11.21
C ALA A 24 5.64 -1.01 -12.52
N GLU A 25 6.52 -0.14 -13.03
CA GLU A 25 7.27 -0.37 -14.27
C GLU A 25 8.28 -1.51 -14.14
N ARG A 26 9.14 -1.46 -13.11
CA ARG A 26 10.38 -2.26 -13.04
C ARG A 26 10.35 -3.37 -12.00
N GLY A 27 9.39 -3.32 -11.08
CA GLY A 27 9.32 -4.17 -9.89
C GLY A 27 10.13 -3.59 -8.73
N LEU A 28 9.86 -4.09 -7.53
CA LEU A 28 10.53 -3.68 -6.29
C LEU A 28 12.03 -3.96 -6.35
N ARG A 29 12.44 -5.17 -6.74
CA ARG A 29 13.85 -5.59 -6.71
C ARG A 29 14.76 -4.78 -7.64
N ASN A 30 14.23 -4.26 -8.74
CA ASN A 30 15.00 -3.54 -9.76
C ASN A 30 14.94 -2.01 -9.59
N THR A 31 14.36 -1.52 -8.49
CA THR A 31 14.22 -0.09 -8.24
C THR A 31 14.92 0.30 -6.95
N SER A 32 15.94 1.14 -7.06
CA SER A 32 16.71 1.67 -5.94
C SER A 32 16.24 3.07 -5.52
N LEU A 33 16.61 3.48 -4.30
CA LEU A 33 16.41 4.87 -3.84
C LEU A 33 17.17 5.88 -4.71
N GLN A 34 18.27 5.47 -5.34
CA GLN A 34 19.01 6.32 -6.27
C GLN A 34 18.21 6.58 -7.54
N ASP A 35 17.55 5.56 -8.10
CA ASP A 35 16.70 5.71 -9.29
C ASP A 35 15.56 6.71 -9.03
N ILE A 36 14.94 6.62 -7.86
CA ILE A 36 13.85 7.50 -7.42
C ILE A 36 14.36 8.94 -7.26
N ALA A 37 15.50 9.13 -6.59
CA ALA A 37 16.12 10.45 -6.41
C ALA A 37 16.47 11.09 -7.78
N SER A 38 17.06 10.30 -8.68
CA SER A 38 17.38 10.72 -10.05
C SER A 38 16.12 11.10 -10.85
N ARG A 39 15.03 10.32 -10.76
CA ARG A 39 13.74 10.60 -11.42
C ARG A 39 13.12 11.92 -10.97
N LEU A 40 13.33 12.30 -9.71
CA LEU A 40 12.82 13.53 -9.10
C LEU A 40 13.79 14.71 -9.16
N LYS A 41 15.02 14.48 -9.63
CA LYS A 41 16.12 15.45 -9.63
C LYS A 41 16.41 16.01 -8.22
N ILE A 42 16.35 15.15 -7.21
CA ILE A 42 16.73 15.45 -5.83
C ILE A 42 17.97 14.66 -5.43
N THR A 43 18.62 15.07 -4.33
CA THR A 43 19.77 14.33 -3.81
C THR A 43 19.30 13.12 -2.98
N LYS A 44 20.14 12.08 -2.91
CA LYS A 44 19.87 10.91 -2.07
C LYS A 44 19.71 11.28 -0.57
N PRO A 45 20.52 12.19 0.01
CA PRO A 45 20.27 12.70 1.38
C PRO A 45 18.91 13.38 1.56
N ALA A 46 18.45 14.16 0.57
CA ALA A 46 17.12 14.77 0.63
C ALA A 46 15.99 13.73 0.63
N LEU A 47 16.16 12.62 -0.11
CA LEU A 47 15.23 11.50 -0.03
C LEU A 47 15.26 10.83 1.36
N TYR A 48 16.46 10.58 1.90
CA TYR A 48 16.63 9.96 3.22
C TYR A 48 16.04 10.78 4.37
N TYR A 49 15.96 12.10 4.22
CA TYR A 49 15.25 12.96 5.18
C TYR A 49 13.77 12.59 5.31
N HIS A 50 13.13 12.12 4.23
CA HIS A 50 11.73 11.69 4.25
C HIS A 50 11.57 10.20 4.53
N PHE A 51 12.48 9.36 4.04
CA PHE A 51 12.40 7.91 4.20
C PHE A 51 13.75 7.35 4.62
N SER A 52 13.82 6.89 5.86
CA SER A 52 15.02 6.32 6.48
C SER A 52 15.53 5.07 5.76
N SER A 53 14.63 4.35 5.08
CA SER A 53 14.94 3.13 4.35
C SER A 53 14.05 2.93 3.13
N ARG A 54 14.48 2.02 2.24
CA ARG A 54 13.67 1.57 1.11
C ARG A 54 12.39 0.88 1.60
N ASP A 55 12.48 0.14 2.69
CA ASP A 55 11.38 -0.63 3.25
C ASP A 55 10.32 0.27 3.88
N GLU A 56 10.74 1.36 4.54
CA GLU A 56 9.82 2.41 5.01
C GLU A 56 9.06 3.04 3.83
N LEU A 57 9.75 3.35 2.73
CA LEU A 57 9.11 3.90 1.53
C LEU A 57 8.09 2.92 0.94
N VAL A 58 8.45 1.64 0.78
CA VAL A 58 7.53 0.62 0.28
C VAL A 58 6.32 0.47 1.21
N ARG A 59 6.54 0.37 2.52
CA ARG A 59 5.46 0.28 3.51
C ARG A 59 4.53 1.48 3.39
N SER A 60 5.07 2.69 3.25
CA SER A 60 4.26 3.91 3.13
C SER A 60 3.37 3.95 1.88
N ILE A 61 3.74 3.22 0.81
CA ILE A 61 2.96 3.11 -0.43
C ILE A 61 1.87 2.03 -0.29
N VAL A 62 2.15 0.97 0.47
CA VAL A 62 1.21 -0.15 0.68
C VAL A 62 0.18 0.17 1.77
N GLN A 63 0.56 0.93 2.80
CA GLN A 63 -0.27 1.20 3.97
C GLN A 63 -1.65 1.80 3.66
N PRO A 64 -1.84 2.74 2.71
CA PRO A 64 -3.18 3.25 2.41
C PRO A 64 -4.15 2.16 1.93
N MET A 65 -3.67 1.23 1.09
CA MET A 65 -4.48 0.08 0.67
C MET A 65 -4.82 -0.82 1.86
N VAL A 66 -3.89 -0.94 2.81
CA VAL A 66 -4.08 -1.73 4.03
C VAL A 66 -5.20 -1.16 4.89
N ASP A 67 -5.14 0.14 5.16
CA ASP A 67 -6.06 0.85 6.03
C ASP A 67 -7.47 0.85 5.45
N ASP A 68 -7.60 1.04 4.13
CA ASP A 68 -8.89 1.01 3.43
C ASP A 68 -9.53 -0.38 3.47
N LEU A 69 -8.74 -1.44 3.31
CA LEU A 69 -9.22 -2.82 3.42
C LEU A 69 -9.62 -3.19 4.85
N GLN A 70 -8.87 -2.75 5.85
CA GLN A 70 -9.25 -2.93 7.25
C GLN A 70 -10.55 -2.21 7.57
N THR A 71 -10.68 -0.98 7.08
CA THR A 71 -11.91 -0.18 7.21
C THR A 71 -13.09 -0.92 6.58
N PHE A 72 -12.94 -1.38 5.34
CA PHE A 72 -13.95 -2.18 4.65
C PHE A 72 -14.39 -3.40 5.47
N LEU A 73 -13.44 -4.18 5.99
CA LEU A 73 -13.74 -5.38 6.78
C LEU A 73 -14.43 -5.06 8.12
N ALA A 74 -14.14 -3.89 8.71
CA ALA A 74 -14.72 -3.47 9.99
C ALA A 74 -16.14 -2.89 9.86
N THR A 75 -16.44 -2.25 8.72
CA THR A 75 -17.73 -1.56 8.52
C THR A 75 -18.76 -2.39 7.77
N ASN A 76 -18.34 -3.38 6.98
CA ASN A 76 -19.25 -4.17 6.17
C ASN A 76 -19.73 -5.45 6.86
N ASN A 77 -20.87 -5.95 6.38
CA ASN A 77 -21.46 -7.20 6.83
C ASN A 77 -21.98 -8.01 5.64
N ALA A 78 -22.28 -9.29 5.89
CA ALA A 78 -22.70 -10.24 4.86
C ALA A 78 -24.15 -10.11 4.40
N GLY A 79 -24.88 -9.06 4.83
CA GLY A 79 -26.31 -8.90 4.61
C GLY A 79 -26.70 -8.97 3.14
N ASP A 80 -25.98 -8.21 2.30
CA ASP A 80 -26.02 -8.34 0.85
C ASP A 80 -24.62 -8.72 0.31
N ARG A 81 -24.49 -9.97 -0.14
CA ARG A 81 -23.22 -10.49 -0.69
C ARG A 81 -22.82 -9.82 -1.99
N ARG A 82 -23.76 -9.33 -2.79
CA ARG A 82 -23.45 -8.63 -4.04
C ARG A 82 -22.84 -7.28 -3.72
N GLN A 83 -23.52 -6.48 -2.88
CA GLN A 83 -23.00 -5.18 -2.46
C GLN A 83 -21.63 -5.32 -1.77
N LEU A 84 -21.48 -6.32 -0.90
CA LEU A 84 -20.20 -6.60 -0.25
C LEU A 84 -19.07 -6.86 -1.26
N LEU A 85 -19.35 -7.59 -2.34
CA LEU A 85 -18.36 -7.83 -3.40
C LEU A 85 -18.09 -6.57 -4.21
N GLU A 86 -19.10 -5.76 -4.52
CA GLU A 86 -18.95 -4.49 -5.23
C GLU A 86 -18.04 -3.53 -4.43
N ASP A 87 -18.34 -3.33 -3.15
CA ASP A 87 -17.56 -2.49 -2.24
C ASP A 87 -16.11 -3.02 -2.09
N TYR A 88 -15.94 -4.34 -2.02
CA TYR A 88 -14.61 -4.97 -2.01
C TYR A 88 -13.84 -4.68 -3.31
N PHE A 89 -14.50 -4.84 -4.46
CA PHE A 89 -13.89 -4.56 -5.76
C PHE A 89 -13.53 -3.09 -5.92
N ASP A 90 -14.33 -2.16 -5.40
CA ASP A 90 -14.04 -0.73 -5.44
C ASP A 90 -12.76 -0.37 -4.68
N VAL A 91 -12.54 -0.98 -3.51
CA VAL A 91 -11.28 -0.82 -2.76
C VAL A 91 -10.10 -1.37 -3.57
N LEU A 92 -10.23 -2.57 -4.14
CA LEU A 92 -9.16 -3.16 -4.96
C LEU A 92 -8.85 -2.32 -6.21
N TRP A 93 -9.88 -1.81 -6.87
CA TRP A 93 -9.75 -1.01 -8.08
C TRP A 93 -9.09 0.35 -7.81
N THR A 94 -9.46 0.98 -6.69
CA THR A 94 -8.83 2.22 -6.21
C THR A 94 -7.32 2.03 -6.07
N HIS A 95 -6.90 0.88 -5.53
CA HIS A 95 -5.49 0.56 -5.28
C HIS A 95 -4.83 -0.31 -6.35
N ARG A 96 -5.43 -0.47 -7.54
CA ARG A 96 -5.00 -1.44 -8.59
C ARG A 96 -3.52 -1.37 -8.97
N VAL A 97 -2.91 -0.19 -8.93
CA VAL A 97 -1.46 -0.02 -9.23
C VAL A 97 -0.62 -0.68 -8.15
N VAL A 98 -0.96 -0.43 -6.89
CA VAL A 98 -0.30 -1.04 -5.72
C VAL A 98 -0.57 -2.54 -5.71
N LEU A 99 -1.80 -2.97 -6.00
CA LEU A 99 -2.14 -4.38 -6.13
C LEU A 99 -1.29 -5.08 -7.21
N GLY A 100 -1.08 -4.44 -8.36
CA GLY A 100 -0.22 -4.96 -9.43
C GLY A 100 1.24 -5.13 -9.00
N ILE A 101 1.78 -4.16 -8.26
CA ILE A 101 3.13 -4.25 -7.66
C ILE A 101 3.20 -5.44 -6.70
N ILE A 102 2.20 -5.57 -5.83
CA ILE A 102 2.11 -6.64 -4.83
C ILE A 102 2.06 -8.02 -5.47
N VAL A 103 1.21 -8.21 -6.47
CA VAL A 103 1.07 -9.49 -7.16
C VAL A 103 2.35 -9.89 -7.89
N ARG A 104 3.07 -8.91 -8.47
CA ARG A 104 4.35 -9.14 -9.16
C ARG A 104 5.47 -9.53 -8.21
N ASP A 105 5.54 -8.87 -7.05
CA ASP A 105 6.65 -8.99 -6.10
C ASP A 105 6.22 -9.65 -4.78
N LEU A 106 5.21 -10.55 -4.82
CA LEU A 106 4.60 -11.17 -3.65
C LEU A 106 5.62 -11.84 -2.70
N ALA A 107 6.63 -12.49 -3.28
CA ALA A 107 7.71 -13.13 -2.53
C ALA A 107 8.62 -12.11 -1.80
N ALA A 108 8.85 -10.94 -2.39
CA ALA A 108 9.65 -9.88 -1.77
C ALA A 108 8.89 -9.20 -0.62
N LEU A 109 7.56 -9.11 -0.70
CA LEU A 109 6.73 -8.55 0.36
C LEU A 109 6.62 -9.45 1.59
N GLY A 110 6.76 -10.77 1.43
CA GLY A 110 6.88 -11.69 2.56
C GLY A 110 8.05 -11.39 3.49
N GLN A 111 9.13 -10.77 2.97
CA GLN A 111 10.30 -10.35 3.75
C GLN A 111 10.07 -9.05 4.54
N LEU A 112 9.03 -8.30 4.21
CA LEU A 112 8.69 -7.01 4.86
C LEU A 112 7.64 -7.14 5.97
N GLU A 113 7.35 -8.37 6.41
CA GLU A 113 6.25 -8.73 7.34
C GLU A 113 4.84 -8.33 6.84
N LEU A 114 4.74 -7.82 5.60
CA LEU A 114 3.46 -7.51 4.95
C LEU A 114 2.68 -8.77 4.54
N GLY A 115 3.35 -9.94 4.53
CA GLY A 115 2.76 -11.23 4.15
C GLY A 115 1.68 -11.73 5.10
N GLU A 116 1.85 -11.56 6.42
CA GLU A 116 0.82 -11.97 7.39
C GLU A 116 -0.45 -11.14 7.24
N TRP A 117 -0.28 -9.83 7.06
CA TRP A 117 -1.39 -8.92 6.77
C TRP A 117 -2.11 -9.32 5.47
N MET A 118 -1.37 -9.56 4.39
CA MET A 118 -1.91 -9.98 3.09
C MET A 118 -2.60 -11.36 3.09
N MET A 119 -2.34 -12.22 4.07
CA MET A 119 -3.07 -13.49 4.20
C MET A 119 -4.24 -13.38 5.18
N GLY A 120 -4.15 -12.50 6.18
CA GLY A 120 -5.18 -12.25 7.17
C GLY A 120 -6.47 -11.70 6.58
N TRP A 121 -6.39 -10.60 5.81
CA TRP A 121 -7.58 -9.97 5.22
C TRP A 121 -8.36 -10.89 4.26
N ARG A 122 -7.68 -11.75 3.47
CA ARG A 122 -8.32 -12.75 2.61
C ARG A 122 -9.16 -13.72 3.44
N ARG A 123 -8.64 -14.17 4.59
CA ARG A 123 -9.37 -15.04 5.51
C ARG A 123 -10.61 -14.34 6.06
N SER A 124 -10.46 -13.08 6.48
CA SER A 124 -11.57 -12.26 6.97
C SER A 124 -12.66 -12.04 5.93
N LEU A 125 -12.29 -11.79 4.66
CA LEU A 125 -13.23 -11.68 3.55
C LEU A 125 -14.01 -12.98 3.32
N ILE A 126 -13.34 -14.13 3.33
CA ILE A 126 -14.00 -15.44 3.19
C ILE A 126 -15.01 -15.67 4.31
N VAL A 127 -14.65 -15.32 5.55
CA VAL A 127 -15.55 -15.42 6.71
C VAL A 127 -16.77 -14.50 6.55
N LEU A 128 -16.56 -13.25 6.13
CA LEU A 128 -17.65 -12.32 5.84
C LEU A 128 -18.57 -12.85 4.74
N LEU A 129 -18.04 -13.30 3.61
CA LEU A 129 -18.85 -13.84 2.50
C LEU A 129 -19.67 -15.08 2.92
N ALA A 130 -19.12 -15.89 3.83
CA ALA A 130 -19.80 -17.05 4.42
C ALA A 130 -20.89 -16.68 5.45
N GLY A 131 -21.05 -15.39 5.79
CA GLY A 131 -22.02 -14.93 6.79
C GLY A 131 -21.48 -14.92 8.23
N GLY A 132 -20.20 -15.22 8.42
CA GLY A 132 -19.53 -15.12 9.72
C GLY A 132 -19.06 -13.71 10.02
N LYS A 133 -18.77 -13.44 11.30
CA LYS A 133 -18.04 -12.23 11.69
C LYS A 133 -16.54 -12.53 11.70
N PRO A 134 -15.71 -11.77 10.96
CA PRO A 134 -14.27 -11.95 11.03
C PRO A 134 -13.82 -11.65 12.45
N SER A 135 -13.04 -12.55 13.04
CA SER A 135 -12.43 -12.28 14.34
C SER A 135 -11.48 -11.11 14.18
N ALA A 136 -11.60 -10.10 15.05
CA ALA A 136 -10.52 -9.15 15.27
C ALA A 136 -9.36 -9.95 15.87
N THR A 137 -8.47 -10.47 15.03
CA THR A 137 -7.31 -11.20 15.52
C THR A 137 -6.15 -10.21 15.67
N GLN A 138 -5.84 -9.97 16.96
CA GLN A 138 -4.60 -9.57 17.64
C GLN A 138 -3.44 -9.05 16.79
#